data_AF-A0A7X2PB46-F1
#
_entry.id   AF-A0A7X2PB46-F1
#
_cell.length_a   1.000
_cell.length_b   1.000
_cell.length_c   1.000
_cell.angle_alpha   90.00
_cell.angle_beta   90.00
_cell.angle_gamma   90.00
#
_symmetry.space_group_name_H-M   'P 1'
#
loop_
_entity.id
_entity.type
_entity.pdbx_description
1 polymer ?
#
loop_
_entity_poly.entity_id
_entity_poly.type
_entity_poly.pdbx_seq_one_letter_code
_entity_poly.pdbx_strand_id
1 'polypeptide(L)'
;MKKWILLFVVVVLLLASCKHTHEFTDGYYFQAMGEDSEIVVTVDTQKAREVRPSILGVNDSLLNSILEKSSRISVSLSKDEYLEDDPYPADIASMDISGAIEGDYSKFMINTGLGFSKEFSKFKEDGVKFYSNEGRTIELGSPTNGVILFSNDSYAELYDSTIKNRVIKISDEKAKLLGESVMGLYVRSPQTMISLGFDLPYSVIIQMSDAVIYVIENEGVFYLYADITMKSPSLAKTLNTLLRNQVVAELKRLGEKPDFKALALQYYTEDDKVMIRDRVMSESELAAFELQIKAASGSLI
;
A
#
# COMPACT_ATOMS: atom_id res chain seq x y z
N MET A 1 39.23 -31.19 -15.03
CA MET A 1 38.07 -31.26 -14.10
C MET A 1 38.11 -30.23 -12.96
N LYS A 2 39.21 -30.07 -12.22
CA LYS A 2 39.27 -29.10 -11.08
C LYS A 2 38.99 -27.62 -11.42
N LYS A 3 39.34 -27.14 -12.63
CA LYS A 3 39.07 -25.74 -13.05
C LYS A 3 37.58 -25.42 -13.30
N TRP A 4 36.81 -26.41 -13.74
CA TRP A 4 35.36 -26.23 -14.00
C TRP A 4 34.54 -26.23 -12.71
N ILE A 5 34.96 -27.00 -11.71
CA ILE A 5 34.36 -27.00 -10.37
C ILE A 5 34.61 -25.64 -9.69
N LEU A 6 35.81 -25.07 -9.82
CA LEU A 6 36.12 -23.75 -9.27
C LEU A 6 35.29 -22.64 -9.94
N LEU A 7 35.13 -22.68 -11.27
CA LEU A 7 34.29 -21.72 -11.99
C LEU A 7 32.82 -21.83 -11.58
N PHE A 8 32.31 -23.05 -11.45
CA PHE A 8 30.92 -23.29 -11.03
C PHE A 8 30.68 -22.84 -9.59
N VAL A 9 31.63 -23.11 -8.68
CA VAL A 9 31.55 -22.65 -7.28
C VAL A 9 31.64 -21.13 -7.18
N VAL A 10 32.48 -20.47 -7.99
CA VAL A 10 32.56 -19.00 -8.04
C VAL A 10 31.29 -18.39 -8.63
N VAL A 11 30.71 -18.97 -9.67
CA VAL A 11 29.43 -18.53 -10.24
C VAL A 11 28.28 -18.73 -9.24
N VAL A 12 28.24 -19.87 -8.54
CA VAL A 12 27.24 -20.13 -7.50
C VAL A 12 27.42 -19.20 -6.29
N LEU A 13 28.66 -18.90 -5.87
CA LEU A 13 28.93 -17.93 -4.81
C LEU A 13 28.61 -16.48 -5.22
N LEU A 14 28.85 -16.11 -6.48
CA LEU A 14 28.47 -14.79 -7.02
C LEU A 14 26.95 -14.64 -7.15
N LEU A 15 26.22 -15.72 -7.43
CA LEU A 15 24.76 -15.73 -7.51
C LEU A 15 24.11 -15.82 -6.12
N ALA A 16 24.74 -16.48 -5.15
CA ALA A 16 24.24 -16.60 -3.77
C ALA A 16 24.58 -15.41 -2.87
N SER A 17 25.56 -14.58 -3.24
CA SER A 17 26.00 -13.41 -2.46
C SER A 17 25.43 -12.08 -2.93
N CYS A 18 24.61 -12.06 -3.98
CA CYS A 18 23.92 -10.85 -4.42
C CYS A 18 22.64 -10.66 -3.60
N LYS A 19 22.76 -10.15 -2.36
CA LYS A 19 21.67 -9.36 -1.80
C LYS A 19 21.56 -8.15 -2.72
N HIS A 20 20.61 -8.14 -3.65
CA HIS A 20 20.47 -7.05 -4.58
C HIS A 20 20.09 -5.81 -3.76
N THR A 21 21.05 -4.91 -3.60
CA THR A 21 20.88 -3.66 -2.85
C THR A 21 19.69 -2.91 -3.38
N HIS A 22 18.72 -2.67 -2.49
CA HIS A 22 17.55 -1.83 -2.70
C HIS A 22 18.02 -0.46 -3.25
N GLU A 23 17.50 -0.03 -4.40
CA GLU A 23 17.97 1.21 -5.05
C GLU A 23 17.69 2.45 -4.18
N PHE A 24 16.61 2.41 -3.38
CA PHE A 24 16.28 3.46 -2.44
C PHE A 24 17.00 3.20 -1.12
N THR A 25 18.21 3.73 -0.97
CA THR A 25 19.00 3.66 0.27
C THR A 25 18.52 4.65 1.33
N ASP A 26 17.91 5.76 0.91
CA ASP A 26 17.50 6.88 1.76
C ASP A 26 15.99 7.16 1.68
N GLY A 27 15.16 6.12 1.70
CA GLY A 27 13.69 6.25 1.71
C GLY A 27 12.97 5.03 1.15
N TYR A 28 11.64 5.11 1.08
CA TYR A 28 10.79 4.04 0.54
C TYR A 28 10.34 4.34 -0.88
N TYR A 29 10.19 3.32 -1.75
CA TYR A 29 9.71 3.51 -3.12
C TYR A 29 8.41 4.32 -3.18
N PHE A 30 7.43 3.96 -2.33
CA PHE A 30 6.09 4.54 -2.30
C PHE A 30 6.05 6.03 -1.94
N GLN A 31 7.16 6.62 -1.46
CA GLN A 31 7.21 8.06 -1.21
C GLN A 31 7.00 8.92 -2.47
N ALA A 32 7.20 8.34 -3.65
CA ALA A 32 6.95 9.01 -4.93
C ALA A 32 5.51 8.88 -5.44
N MET A 33 4.68 8.09 -4.75
CA MET A 33 3.23 7.99 -4.95
C MET A 33 2.52 9.04 -4.09
N GLY A 34 1.20 9.21 -4.29
CA GLY A 34 0.39 10.09 -3.44
C GLY A 34 0.20 11.47 -4.03
N GLU A 35 -0.15 11.54 -5.31
CA GLU A 35 -0.82 12.69 -5.90
C GLU A 35 -2.14 13.00 -5.19
N ASP A 36 -2.74 14.15 -5.54
CA ASP A 36 -4.02 14.54 -4.97
C ASP A 36 -5.09 13.50 -5.29
N SER A 37 -5.83 13.08 -4.28
CA SER A 37 -6.86 12.03 -4.30
C SER A 37 -6.36 10.61 -4.58
N GLU A 38 -5.07 10.42 -4.85
CA GLU A 38 -4.45 9.11 -5.00
C GLU A 38 -4.39 8.39 -3.66
N ILE A 39 -4.95 7.18 -3.60
CA ILE A 39 -4.90 6.33 -2.41
C ILE A 39 -3.68 5.42 -2.52
N VAL A 40 -2.69 5.64 -1.65
CA VAL A 40 -1.50 4.80 -1.57
C VAL A 40 -1.69 3.78 -0.47
N VAL A 41 -1.60 2.51 -0.83
CA VAL A 41 -1.66 1.37 0.08
C VAL A 41 -0.29 0.71 0.13
N THR A 42 0.20 0.38 1.33
CA THR A 42 1.47 -0.32 1.51
C THR A 42 1.31 -1.51 2.45
N VAL A 43 2.00 -2.61 2.16
CA VAL A 43 1.99 -3.82 2.97
C VAL A 43 3.42 -4.32 3.14
N ASP A 44 3.85 -4.51 4.39
CA ASP A 44 5.09 -5.22 4.71
C ASP A 44 4.84 -6.72 4.51
N THR A 45 5.42 -7.29 3.44
CA THR A 45 5.10 -8.67 3.08
C THR A 45 5.73 -9.68 4.03
N GLN A 46 6.82 -9.33 4.70
CA GLN A 46 7.46 -10.21 5.68
C GLN A 46 6.61 -10.26 6.95
N LYS A 47 6.28 -9.09 7.52
CA LYS A 47 5.41 -9.03 8.70
C LYS A 47 4.05 -9.65 8.42
N ALA A 48 3.42 -9.30 7.28
CA ALA A 48 2.13 -9.86 6.90
C ALA A 48 2.15 -11.39 6.83
N ARG A 49 3.18 -12.01 6.24
CA ARG A 49 3.32 -13.48 6.24
C ARG A 49 3.42 -14.08 7.64
N GLU A 50 4.16 -13.42 8.53
CA GLU A 50 4.38 -13.93 9.88
C GLU A 50 3.11 -13.86 10.73
N VAL A 51 2.42 -12.71 10.68
CA VAL A 51 1.31 -12.43 11.60
C VAL A 51 -0.05 -12.81 11.01
N ARG A 52 -0.23 -12.68 9.69
CA ARG A 52 -1.52 -12.89 9.03
C ARG A 52 -1.36 -13.10 7.51
N PRO A 53 -0.93 -14.29 7.07
CA PRO A 53 -0.66 -14.59 5.65
C PRO A 53 -1.85 -14.33 4.73
N SER A 54 -3.08 -14.39 5.26
CA SER A 54 -4.30 -14.09 4.53
C SER A 54 -4.29 -12.71 3.90
N ILE A 55 -3.59 -11.71 4.45
CA ILE A 55 -3.46 -10.36 3.86
C ILE A 55 -2.94 -10.44 2.42
N LEU A 56 -1.93 -11.30 2.20
CA LEU A 56 -1.27 -11.42 0.91
C LEU A 56 -2.02 -12.28 -0.09
N GLY A 57 -3.16 -12.90 0.27
CA GLY A 57 -4.14 -13.50 -0.65
C GLY A 57 -3.69 -14.61 -1.61
N VAL A 58 -2.45 -15.09 -1.55
CA VAL A 58 -1.85 -15.93 -2.60
C VAL A 58 -2.31 -17.38 -2.55
N ASN A 59 -2.86 -17.88 -3.66
CA ASN A 59 -3.03 -19.31 -3.90
C ASN A 59 -2.23 -19.83 -5.11
N ASP A 60 -1.46 -18.97 -5.79
CA ASP A 60 -0.64 -19.33 -6.95
C ASP A 60 0.84 -19.59 -6.58
N SER A 61 1.39 -20.70 -7.06
CA SER A 61 2.79 -21.12 -6.85
C SER A 61 3.85 -20.15 -7.42
N LEU A 62 3.57 -19.46 -8.53
CA LEU A 62 4.49 -18.50 -9.14
C LEU A 62 4.53 -17.19 -8.35
N LEU A 63 3.36 -16.73 -7.90
CA LEU A 63 3.23 -15.54 -7.07
C LEU A 63 3.86 -15.75 -5.69
N ASN A 64 3.75 -16.96 -5.14
CA ASN A 64 4.45 -17.33 -3.91
C ASN A 64 5.96 -17.13 -4.03
N SER A 65 6.58 -17.50 -5.16
CA SER A 65 8.02 -17.34 -5.35
C SER A 65 8.46 -15.87 -5.45
N ILE A 66 7.61 -15.00 -6.02
CA ILE A 66 7.86 -13.56 -6.03
C ILE A 66 7.71 -13.02 -4.61
N LEU A 67 6.63 -13.37 -3.93
CA LEU A 67 6.30 -12.84 -2.62
C LEU A 67 7.29 -13.28 -1.55
N GLU A 68 7.81 -14.51 -1.59
CA GLU A 68 8.88 -14.99 -0.70
C GLU A 68 10.09 -14.04 -0.67
N LYS A 69 10.42 -13.43 -1.80
CA LYS A 69 11.53 -12.48 -1.94
C LYS A 69 11.11 -11.02 -1.77
N SER A 70 9.82 -10.76 -1.66
CA SER A 70 9.29 -9.43 -1.41
C SER A 70 9.60 -9.01 0.04
N SER A 71 9.90 -7.73 0.18
CA SER A 71 9.90 -7.00 1.46
C SER A 71 8.67 -6.12 1.60
N ARG A 72 8.15 -5.56 0.49
CA ARG A 72 7.00 -4.66 0.52
C ARG A 72 6.23 -4.68 -0.80
N ILE A 73 4.92 -4.53 -0.71
CA ILE A 73 4.04 -4.21 -1.84
C ILE A 73 3.49 -2.81 -1.59
N SER A 74 3.55 -1.98 -2.61
CA SER A 74 2.95 -0.65 -2.60
C SER A 74 2.05 -0.50 -3.82
N VAL A 75 0.83 -0.05 -3.59
CA VAL A 75 -0.21 0.12 -4.59
C VAL A 75 -0.69 1.56 -4.52
N SER A 76 -0.96 2.12 -5.68
CA SER A 76 -1.62 3.38 -5.91
C SER A 76 -2.96 3.09 -6.57
N LEU A 77 -4.02 3.68 -6.02
CA LEU A 77 -5.36 3.67 -6.59
C LEU A 77 -5.74 5.08 -6.99
N SER A 78 -6.08 5.27 -8.25
CA SER A 78 -6.47 6.57 -8.81
C SER A 78 -7.73 6.44 -9.68
N LYS A 79 -8.37 7.59 -9.93
CA LYS A 79 -9.37 7.74 -10.99
C LYS A 79 -9.00 8.96 -11.83
N ASP A 80 -9.30 8.89 -13.11
CA ASP A 80 -9.14 10.03 -14.03
C ASP A 80 -9.98 11.25 -13.59
N GLU A 81 -11.21 11.01 -13.13
CA GLU A 81 -12.12 12.05 -12.69
C GLU A 81 -12.91 11.59 -11.46
N TYR A 82 -12.97 12.45 -10.44
CA TYR A 82 -13.82 12.25 -9.27
C TYR A 82 -15.09 13.09 -9.40
N LEU A 83 -16.23 12.46 -9.17
CA LEU A 83 -17.55 13.10 -9.22
C LEU A 83 -18.05 13.41 -7.80
N GLU A 84 -18.91 14.42 -7.64
CA GLU A 84 -19.49 14.77 -6.32
C GLU A 84 -20.25 13.60 -5.66
N ASP A 85 -20.73 12.64 -6.48
CA ASP A 85 -21.49 11.47 -6.04
C ASP A 85 -20.62 10.21 -5.88
N ASP A 86 -19.28 10.31 -5.99
CA ASP A 86 -18.41 9.16 -5.80
C ASP A 86 -18.59 8.57 -4.39
N PRO A 87 -18.78 7.25 -4.28
CA PRO A 87 -19.09 6.64 -3.00
C PRO A 87 -17.89 6.68 -2.06
N TYR A 88 -18.19 6.84 -0.78
CA TYR A 88 -17.33 6.38 0.31
C TYR A 88 -17.96 5.13 0.93
N PRO A 89 -17.21 4.01 1.09
CA PRO A 89 -15.81 3.84 0.71
C PRO A 89 -15.59 3.78 -0.80
N ALA A 90 -14.34 4.02 -1.21
CA ALA A 90 -13.92 3.97 -2.60
C ALA A 90 -14.28 2.62 -3.25
N ASP A 91 -14.88 2.67 -4.44
CA ASP A 91 -15.10 1.49 -5.27
C ASP A 91 -13.80 1.10 -6.00
N ILE A 92 -13.01 0.24 -5.37
CA ILE A 92 -11.68 -0.16 -5.87
C ILE A 92 -11.75 -0.81 -7.26
N ALA A 93 -12.85 -1.48 -7.60
CA ALA A 93 -13.00 -2.16 -8.89
C ALA A 93 -13.10 -1.18 -10.08
N SER A 94 -13.43 0.09 -9.84
CA SER A 94 -13.49 1.15 -10.85
C SER A 94 -12.29 2.08 -10.82
N MET A 95 -11.24 1.76 -10.06
CA MET A 95 -10.02 2.56 -9.96
C MET A 95 -8.90 1.96 -10.82
N ASP A 96 -8.03 2.83 -11.30
CA ASP A 96 -6.76 2.43 -11.89
C ASP A 96 -5.79 2.00 -10.80
N ILE A 97 -5.05 0.95 -11.10
CA ILE A 97 -4.17 0.27 -10.16
C ILE A 97 -2.77 0.33 -10.73
N SER A 98 -1.87 0.96 -9.99
CA SER A 98 -0.45 0.98 -10.30
C SER A 98 0.37 0.74 -9.05
N GLY A 99 1.61 0.27 -9.17
CA GLY A 99 2.32 -0.13 -7.97
C GLY A 99 3.71 -0.69 -8.17
N ALA A 100 4.30 -1.11 -7.07
CA ALA A 100 5.53 -1.87 -7.09
C ALA A 100 5.58 -2.96 -6.02
N ILE A 101 6.33 -3.99 -6.34
CA ILE A 101 6.80 -5.01 -5.42
C ILE A 101 8.30 -4.76 -5.20
N GLU A 102 8.64 -4.38 -3.97
CA GLU A 102 10.01 -4.22 -3.48
C GLU A 102 10.49 -5.56 -2.90
N GLY A 103 11.74 -5.93 -3.15
CA GLY A 103 12.32 -7.17 -2.67
C GLY A 103 13.73 -7.46 -3.19
N ASP A 104 14.16 -8.71 -3.08
CA ASP A 104 15.46 -9.17 -3.58
C ASP A 104 15.33 -9.76 -4.99
N TYR A 105 15.22 -8.86 -5.98
CA TYR A 105 15.03 -9.22 -7.38
C TYR A 105 16.17 -8.72 -8.28
N SER A 106 16.63 -9.58 -9.18
CA SER A 106 17.48 -9.14 -10.29
C SER A 106 16.62 -8.63 -11.44
N LYS A 107 16.86 -7.38 -11.86
CA LYS A 107 16.25 -6.79 -13.06
C LYS A 107 16.39 -7.69 -14.29
N PHE A 108 17.59 -8.28 -14.44
CA PHE A 108 17.88 -9.15 -15.55
C PHE A 108 17.02 -10.41 -15.50
N MET A 109 16.92 -11.05 -14.34
CA MET A 109 16.15 -12.28 -14.17
C MET A 109 14.65 -12.05 -14.40
N ILE A 110 14.08 -11.00 -13.80
CA ILE A 110 12.64 -10.69 -13.97
C ILE A 110 12.32 -10.41 -15.43
N ASN A 111 13.03 -9.48 -16.08
CA ASN A 111 12.74 -9.12 -17.47
C ASN A 111 13.05 -10.25 -18.47
N THR A 112 14.00 -11.14 -18.15
CA THR A 112 14.27 -12.34 -18.95
C THR A 112 13.14 -13.35 -18.79
N GLY A 113 12.68 -13.60 -17.56
CA GLY A 113 11.53 -14.45 -17.29
C GLY A 113 10.27 -13.99 -18.00
N LEU A 114 9.93 -12.70 -17.89
CA LEU A 114 8.80 -12.10 -18.62
C LEU A 114 8.94 -12.24 -20.13
N GLY A 115 10.16 -12.09 -20.68
CA GLY A 115 10.41 -12.25 -22.11
C GLY A 115 10.34 -13.69 -22.64
N PHE A 116 10.48 -14.69 -21.77
CA PHE A 116 10.29 -16.11 -22.13
C PHE A 116 8.88 -16.63 -21.84
N SER A 117 8.08 -15.88 -21.07
CA SER A 117 6.68 -16.25 -20.82
C SER A 117 5.87 -16.20 -22.11
N LYS A 118 4.96 -17.16 -22.27
CA LYS A 118 3.98 -17.15 -23.37
C LYS A 118 2.80 -16.22 -23.10
N GLU A 119 2.60 -15.85 -21.84
CA GLU A 119 1.48 -15.03 -21.39
C GLU A 119 1.75 -13.54 -21.59
N PHE A 120 3.02 -13.15 -21.69
CA PHE A 120 3.43 -11.76 -21.79
C PHE A 120 4.07 -11.43 -23.13
N SER A 121 3.61 -10.35 -23.73
CA SER A 121 4.23 -9.73 -24.90
C SER A 121 5.03 -8.51 -24.48
N LYS A 122 6.12 -8.24 -25.20
CA LYS A 122 7.00 -7.11 -24.92
C LYS A 122 6.52 -5.86 -25.66
N PHE A 123 6.42 -4.76 -24.93
CA PHE A 123 6.04 -3.45 -25.45
C PHE A 123 7.15 -2.42 -25.22
N LYS A 124 7.05 -1.31 -25.98
CA LYS A 124 7.91 -0.15 -25.81
C LYS A 124 7.13 1.12 -26.06
N GLU A 125 7.07 1.98 -25.06
CA GLU A 125 6.35 3.26 -25.08
C GLU A 125 7.26 4.33 -24.48
N ASP A 126 7.39 5.48 -25.12
CA ASP A 126 8.26 6.59 -24.69
C ASP A 126 9.69 6.20 -24.30
N GLY A 127 10.22 5.16 -24.95
CA GLY A 127 11.57 4.63 -24.65
C GLY A 127 11.61 3.60 -23.52
N VAL A 128 10.53 3.47 -22.73
CA VAL A 128 10.35 2.54 -21.62
C VAL A 128 9.97 1.16 -22.17
N LYS A 129 10.57 0.10 -21.64
CA LYS A 129 10.26 -1.29 -22.03
C LYS A 129 9.51 -1.96 -20.89
N PHE A 130 8.39 -2.59 -21.22
CA PHE A 130 7.56 -3.34 -20.29
C PHE A 130 6.94 -4.55 -20.98
N TYR A 131 6.21 -5.34 -20.23
CA TYR A 131 5.58 -6.57 -20.66
C TYR A 131 4.12 -6.54 -20.27
N SER A 132 3.24 -7.01 -21.14
CA SER A 132 1.79 -7.01 -20.86
C SER A 132 1.13 -8.28 -21.36
N ASN A 133 0.08 -8.71 -20.66
CA ASN A 133 -0.67 -9.90 -21.01
C ASN A 133 -1.61 -9.68 -22.21
N GLU A 134 -2.21 -10.76 -22.70
CA GLU A 134 -3.26 -10.66 -23.71
C GLU A 134 -4.44 -9.81 -23.17
N GLY A 135 -4.88 -8.83 -23.96
CA GLY A 135 -5.90 -7.87 -23.53
C GLY A 135 -5.39 -6.67 -22.74
N ARG A 136 -4.07 -6.59 -22.46
CA ARG A 136 -3.41 -5.49 -21.75
C ARG A 136 -4.05 -5.13 -20.40
N THR A 137 -4.53 -6.12 -19.66
CA THR A 137 -5.13 -5.86 -18.35
C THR A 137 -4.09 -5.64 -17.25
N ILE A 138 -2.85 -6.09 -17.48
CA ILE A 138 -1.72 -5.97 -16.57
C ILE A 138 -0.46 -5.66 -17.39
N GLU A 139 0.29 -4.67 -16.95
CA GLU A 139 1.58 -4.24 -17.46
C GLU A 139 2.63 -4.37 -16.35
N LEU A 140 3.78 -4.98 -16.67
CA LEU A 140 4.81 -5.37 -15.71
C LEU A 140 6.20 -5.11 -16.25
N GLY A 141 7.13 -4.85 -15.34
CA GLY A 141 8.55 -4.82 -15.69
C GLY A 141 9.41 -4.45 -14.51
N SER A 142 10.67 -4.88 -14.55
CA SER A 142 11.65 -4.51 -13.54
C SER A 142 12.54 -3.39 -14.09
N PRO A 143 12.33 -2.12 -13.68
CA PRO A 143 13.14 -1.01 -14.16
C PRO A 143 14.55 -1.00 -13.56
N THR A 144 14.71 -1.58 -12.38
CA THR A 144 15.91 -1.59 -11.55
C THR A 144 15.96 -2.87 -10.71
N ASN A 145 17.10 -3.17 -10.09
CA ASN A 145 17.18 -4.29 -9.17
C ASN A 145 16.32 -4.01 -7.92
N GLY A 146 15.65 -5.04 -7.44
CA GLY A 146 14.83 -5.02 -6.24
C GLY A 146 13.43 -4.41 -6.40
N VAL A 147 13.07 -3.96 -7.59
CA VAL A 147 11.74 -3.38 -7.86
C VAL A 147 11.12 -4.04 -9.09
N ILE A 148 9.87 -4.49 -8.94
CA ILE A 148 8.98 -4.88 -10.02
C ILE A 148 7.84 -3.87 -10.04
N LEU A 149 7.73 -3.10 -11.11
CA LEU A 149 6.58 -2.21 -11.32
C LEU A 149 5.44 -2.98 -11.95
N PHE A 150 4.22 -2.58 -11.61
CA PHE A 150 2.99 -3.07 -12.23
C PHE A 150 1.98 -1.96 -12.43
N SER A 151 1.15 -2.06 -13.46
CA SER A 151 -0.01 -1.17 -13.69
C SER A 151 -1.07 -1.88 -14.52
N ASN A 152 -2.32 -1.43 -14.49
CA ASN A 152 -3.37 -1.88 -15.39
C ASN A 152 -3.48 -1.06 -16.69
N ASP A 153 -2.98 0.18 -16.75
CA ASP A 153 -3.09 1.02 -17.97
C ASP A 153 -1.98 2.09 -18.17
N SER A 154 -1.12 2.34 -17.17
CA SER A 154 -0.21 3.50 -17.18
C SER A 154 1.23 3.16 -16.76
N TYR A 155 1.82 2.06 -17.26
CA TYR A 155 3.17 1.67 -16.85
C TYR A 155 4.24 2.75 -17.15
N ALA A 156 4.16 3.39 -18.32
CA ALA A 156 5.14 4.40 -18.73
C ALA A 156 5.11 5.63 -17.81
N GLU A 157 3.92 6.08 -17.43
CA GLU A 157 3.72 7.19 -16.50
C GLU A 157 4.16 6.85 -15.08
N LEU A 158 3.83 5.63 -14.61
CA LEU A 158 4.32 5.11 -13.33
C LEU A 158 5.86 5.11 -13.31
N TYR A 159 6.49 4.54 -14.34
CA TYR A 159 7.95 4.52 -14.44
C TYR A 159 8.56 5.93 -14.44
N ASP A 160 7.97 6.86 -15.20
CA ASP A 160 8.50 8.22 -15.27
C ASP A 160 8.39 8.92 -13.91
N SER A 161 7.23 8.84 -13.25
CA SER A 161 6.95 9.54 -12.00
C SER A 161 7.63 8.94 -10.75
N THR A 162 7.90 7.62 -10.72
CA THR A 162 8.45 6.95 -9.52
C THR A 162 9.90 6.52 -9.62
N ILE A 163 10.44 6.39 -10.85
CA ILE A 163 11.82 5.96 -11.11
C ILE A 163 12.63 7.06 -11.78
N LYS A 164 12.23 7.53 -12.97
CA LYS A 164 13.09 8.38 -13.82
C LYS A 164 13.12 9.84 -13.36
N ASN A 165 11.95 10.43 -13.14
CA ASN A 165 11.74 11.81 -12.69
C ASN A 165 11.13 11.81 -11.28
N ARG A 166 11.61 10.91 -10.43
CA ARG A 166 11.09 10.67 -9.08
C ARG A 166 11.00 11.95 -8.25
N VAL A 167 9.79 12.28 -7.79
CA VAL A 167 9.52 13.38 -6.85
C VAL A 167 8.90 12.81 -5.57
N ILE A 168 9.43 13.19 -4.42
CA ILE A 168 8.90 12.78 -3.11
C ILE A 168 7.62 13.59 -2.81
N LYS A 169 6.52 12.87 -2.59
CA LYS A 169 5.18 13.42 -2.30
C LYS A 169 4.72 13.07 -0.89
N ILE A 170 5.15 11.92 -0.36
CA ILE A 170 4.92 11.51 1.03
C ILE A 170 6.14 11.87 1.86
N SER A 171 5.94 12.69 2.90
CA SER A 171 7.03 13.11 3.79
C SER A 171 7.66 11.93 4.51
N ASP A 172 8.94 12.07 4.88
CA ASP A 172 9.70 11.01 5.56
C ASP A 172 9.05 10.53 6.86
N GLU A 173 8.45 11.45 7.63
CA GLU A 173 7.71 11.12 8.85
C GLU A 173 6.56 10.15 8.56
N LYS A 174 5.70 10.48 7.59
CA LYS A 174 4.55 9.64 7.21
C LYS A 174 5.01 8.34 6.58
N ALA A 175 6.06 8.40 5.76
CA ALA A 175 6.63 7.23 5.12
C ALA A 175 7.22 6.25 6.14
N LYS A 176 7.85 6.75 7.19
CA LYS A 176 8.33 5.92 8.30
C LYS A 176 7.19 5.20 9.02
N LEU A 177 6.08 5.89 9.32
CA LEU A 177 4.90 5.25 9.92
C LEU A 177 4.37 4.09 9.05
N LEU A 178 4.22 4.32 7.75
CA LEU A 178 3.78 3.29 6.79
C LEU A 178 4.81 2.16 6.66
N GLY A 179 6.09 2.49 6.61
CA GLY A 179 7.21 1.56 6.47
C GLY A 179 7.43 0.66 7.69
N GLU A 180 7.05 1.11 8.88
CA GLU A 180 7.15 0.33 10.12
C GLU A 180 5.89 -0.48 10.41
N SER A 181 4.76 -0.17 9.75
CA SER A 181 3.49 -0.88 9.90
C SER A 181 3.45 -2.23 9.18
N VAL A 182 2.52 -3.10 9.58
CA VAL A 182 2.18 -4.33 8.82
C VAL A 182 1.51 -3.94 7.51
N MET A 183 0.59 -2.99 7.59
CA MET A 183 -0.12 -2.42 6.45
C MET A 183 -0.49 -0.97 6.77
N GLY A 184 -0.55 -0.15 5.73
CA GLY A 184 -0.92 1.25 5.88
C GLY A 184 -1.44 1.86 4.60
N LEU A 185 -2.09 3.00 4.77
CA LEU A 185 -2.72 3.80 3.75
C LEU A 185 -2.34 5.26 3.92
N TYR A 186 -2.09 5.93 2.80
CA TYR A 186 -1.97 7.37 2.72
C TYR A 186 -2.89 7.91 1.63
N VAL A 187 -3.48 9.07 1.88
CA VAL A 187 -4.19 9.83 0.85
C VAL A 187 -3.99 11.33 1.10
N ARG A 188 -3.73 12.08 0.03
CA ARG A 188 -3.63 13.55 0.06
C ARG A 188 -4.89 14.15 -0.56
N SER A 189 -5.46 15.18 0.06
CA SER A 189 -6.66 15.88 -0.44
C SER A 189 -7.76 14.94 -0.94
N PRO A 190 -8.25 13.97 -0.13
CA PRO A 190 -9.12 12.91 -0.59
C PRO A 190 -10.45 13.41 -1.14
N GLN A 191 -10.90 12.81 -2.25
CA GLN A 191 -12.29 12.84 -2.71
C GLN A 191 -13.07 11.60 -2.24
N THR A 192 -12.37 10.49 -2.07
CA THR A 192 -12.85 9.26 -1.41
C THR A 192 -11.65 8.59 -0.73
N MET A 193 -11.90 7.51 0.01
CA MET A 193 -10.85 6.70 0.64
C MET A 193 -11.35 5.28 0.95
N ILE A 194 -10.43 4.38 1.25
CA ILE A 194 -10.72 3.05 1.81
C ILE A 194 -11.42 3.24 3.17
N SER A 195 -12.41 2.38 3.46
CA SER A 195 -13.17 2.47 4.71
C SER A 195 -12.26 2.26 5.90
N LEU A 196 -12.37 3.16 6.88
CA LEU A 196 -11.70 3.05 8.18
C LEU A 196 -12.54 2.29 9.22
N GLY A 197 -13.63 1.66 8.81
CA GLY A 197 -14.66 1.16 9.74
C GLY A 197 -15.52 2.27 10.34
N PHE A 198 -15.39 3.50 9.84
CA PHE A 198 -16.22 4.64 10.20
C PHE A 198 -17.04 5.08 8.99
N ASP A 199 -18.28 5.49 9.23
CA ASP A 199 -19.16 6.06 8.21
C ASP A 199 -18.94 7.57 8.14
N LEU A 200 -18.09 8.04 7.22
CA LEU A 200 -17.72 9.45 7.13
C LEU A 200 -18.54 10.14 6.04
N PRO A 201 -19.25 11.25 6.35
CA PRO A 201 -19.92 12.04 5.33
C PRO A 201 -18.90 12.59 4.32
N TYR A 202 -19.27 12.63 3.04
CA TYR A 202 -18.45 13.23 1.98
C TYR A 202 -17.97 14.64 2.32
N SER A 203 -18.85 15.46 2.91
CA SER A 203 -18.54 16.82 3.37
C SER A 203 -17.45 16.91 4.43
N VAL A 204 -17.11 15.81 5.10
CA VAL A 204 -15.97 15.70 6.03
C VAL A 204 -14.72 15.24 5.29
N ILE A 205 -14.85 14.28 4.35
CA ILE A 205 -13.73 13.73 3.56
C ILE A 205 -13.03 14.84 2.79
N ILE A 206 -13.78 15.65 2.03
CA ILE A 206 -13.20 16.75 1.22
C ILE A 206 -12.58 17.89 2.06
N GLN A 207 -12.74 17.85 3.38
CA GLN A 207 -12.16 18.80 4.32
C GLN A 207 -10.84 18.31 4.92
N MET A 208 -10.42 17.08 4.60
CA MET A 208 -9.10 16.55 4.91
C MET A 208 -8.05 17.15 3.98
N SER A 209 -6.91 17.52 4.55
CA SER A 209 -5.71 17.86 3.80
C SER A 209 -4.92 16.60 3.45
N ASP A 210 -4.84 15.65 4.38
CA ASP A 210 -4.30 14.32 4.15
C ASP A 210 -4.68 13.38 5.30
N ALA A 211 -4.55 12.08 5.07
CA ALA A 211 -4.68 11.05 6.09
C ALA A 211 -3.60 9.98 5.94
N VAL A 212 -3.00 9.58 7.05
CA VAL A 212 -2.15 8.40 7.18
C VAL A 212 -2.83 7.44 8.13
N ILE A 213 -3.14 6.23 7.69
CA ILE A 213 -3.70 5.18 8.53
C ILE A 213 -2.77 3.98 8.48
N TYR A 214 -2.51 3.34 9.60
CA TYR A 214 -1.59 2.22 9.65
C TYR A 214 -1.94 1.25 10.77
N VAL A 215 -1.58 -0.01 10.56
CA VAL A 215 -1.85 -1.11 11.47
C VAL A 215 -0.54 -1.66 12.01
N ILE A 216 -0.43 -1.69 13.33
CA ILE A 216 0.68 -2.33 14.05
C ILE A 216 0.14 -3.60 14.68
N GLU A 217 0.89 -4.69 14.52
CA GLU A 217 0.67 -5.92 15.26
C GLU A 217 1.59 -5.94 16.48
N ASN A 218 1.05 -6.36 17.62
CA ASN A 218 1.81 -6.58 18.83
C ASN A 218 1.18 -7.74 19.62
N GLU A 219 1.97 -8.80 19.87
CA GLU A 219 1.57 -9.99 20.63
C GLU A 219 0.27 -10.67 20.14
N GLY A 220 0.06 -10.70 18.83
CA GLY A 220 -1.11 -11.27 18.15
C GLY A 220 -2.31 -10.33 18.06
N VAL A 221 -2.19 -9.09 18.56
CA VAL A 221 -3.25 -8.09 18.56
C VAL A 221 -2.95 -7.00 17.52
N PHE A 222 -3.95 -6.68 16.70
CA PHE A 222 -3.84 -5.65 15.67
C PHE A 222 -4.42 -4.32 16.17
N TYR A 223 -3.62 -3.28 16.08
CA TYR A 223 -3.96 -1.94 16.53
C TYR A 223 -3.99 -0.97 15.34
N LEU A 224 -5.09 -0.24 15.20
CA LEU A 224 -5.26 0.83 14.23
C LEU A 224 -4.71 2.14 14.80
N TYR A 225 -3.88 2.80 13.99
CA TYR A 225 -3.42 4.15 14.20
C TYR A 225 -3.83 5.01 13.00
N ALA A 226 -4.10 6.29 13.25
CA ALA A 226 -4.39 7.24 12.18
C ALA A 226 -3.95 8.65 12.55
N ASP A 227 -3.41 9.37 11.56
CA ASP A 227 -3.16 10.81 11.57
C ASP A 227 -3.93 11.43 10.43
N ILE A 228 -4.99 12.17 10.78
CA ILE A 228 -5.87 12.83 9.80
C ILE A 228 -5.72 14.33 9.97
N THR A 229 -5.09 14.98 8.99
CA THR A 229 -4.90 16.42 8.97
C THR A 229 -6.12 17.06 8.30
N MET A 230 -6.80 17.98 8.99
CA MET A 230 -7.95 18.71 8.49
C MET A 230 -7.55 20.12 8.04
N LYS A 231 -8.38 20.77 7.21
CA LYS A 231 -8.16 22.17 6.79
C LYS A 231 -8.20 23.20 7.92
N SER A 232 -8.71 22.84 9.12
CA SER A 232 -8.66 23.71 10.29
C SER A 232 -8.81 22.95 11.62
N PRO A 233 -8.36 23.53 12.75
CA PRO A 233 -8.58 22.98 14.09
C PRO A 233 -10.05 22.77 14.47
N SER A 234 -10.95 23.62 13.95
CA SER A 234 -12.39 23.46 14.19
C SER A 234 -12.93 22.20 13.51
N LEU A 235 -12.47 21.92 12.29
CA LEU A 235 -12.87 20.72 11.54
C LEU A 235 -12.29 19.46 12.19
N ALA A 236 -11.06 19.50 12.68
CA ALA A 236 -10.45 18.41 13.45
C ALA A 236 -11.28 18.06 14.71
N LYS A 237 -11.72 19.06 15.47
CA LYS A 237 -12.59 18.85 16.64
C LYS A 237 -13.94 18.22 16.26
N THR A 238 -14.52 18.64 15.14
CA THR A 238 -15.78 18.07 14.62
C THR A 238 -15.59 16.60 14.23
N LEU A 239 -14.55 16.28 13.46
CA LEU A 239 -14.24 14.91 13.05
C LEU A 239 -13.98 14.02 14.28
N ASN A 240 -13.15 14.46 15.22
CA ASN A 240 -12.87 13.71 16.46
C ASN A 240 -14.16 13.41 17.25
N THR A 241 -15.08 14.38 17.32
CA THR A 241 -16.38 14.21 17.97
C THR A 241 -17.24 13.17 17.23
N LEU A 242 -17.28 13.24 15.90
CA LEU A 242 -18.02 12.31 15.04
C LEU A 242 -17.50 10.88 15.22
N LEU A 243 -16.17 10.68 15.17
CA LEU A 243 -15.54 9.37 15.37
C LEU A 243 -15.87 8.79 16.75
N ARG A 244 -15.67 9.57 17.81
CA ARG A 244 -16.00 9.14 19.18
C ARG A 244 -17.48 8.79 19.34
N ASN A 245 -18.38 9.55 18.71
CA ASN A 245 -19.82 9.28 18.78
C ASN A 245 -20.19 7.97 18.08
N GLN A 246 -19.57 7.64 16.94
CA GLN A 246 -19.79 6.37 16.27
C GLN A 246 -19.37 5.19 17.15
N VAL A 247 -18.20 5.27 17.78
CA VAL A 247 -17.73 4.22 18.71
C VAL A 247 -18.68 4.07 19.90
N VAL A 248 -19.13 5.18 20.49
CA VAL A 248 -20.09 5.16 21.60
C VAL A 248 -21.43 4.54 21.17
N ALA A 249 -21.91 4.85 19.97
CA ALA A 249 -23.14 4.27 19.43
C ALA A 249 -23.00 2.76 19.24
N GLU A 250 -21.86 2.32 18.71
CA GLU A 250 -21.56 0.90 18.51
C GLU A 250 -21.46 0.13 19.83
N LEU A 251 -20.71 0.65 20.82
CA LEU A 251 -20.63 0.03 22.15
C LEU A 251 -22.01 -0.12 22.79
N LYS A 252 -22.87 0.90 22.67
CA LYS A 252 -24.25 0.81 23.16
C LYS A 252 -25.07 -0.24 22.41
N ARG A 253 -24.89 -0.37 21.10
CA ARG A 253 -25.55 -1.39 20.26
C ARG A 253 -25.14 -2.80 20.70
N LEU A 254 -23.89 -2.98 21.10
CA LEU A 254 -23.33 -4.24 21.63
C LEU A 254 -23.67 -4.49 23.11
N GLY A 255 -24.33 -3.55 23.79
CA GLY A 255 -24.67 -3.67 25.22
C GLY A 255 -23.50 -3.36 26.16
N GLU A 256 -22.40 -2.81 25.65
CA GLU A 256 -21.22 -2.42 26.39
C GLU A 256 -21.33 -0.99 26.93
N LYS A 257 -20.67 -0.75 28.07
CA LYS A 257 -20.61 0.60 28.67
C LYS A 257 -19.40 1.36 28.11
N PRO A 258 -19.58 2.53 27.49
CA PRO A 258 -18.46 3.32 27.00
C PRO A 258 -17.54 3.80 28.12
N ASP A 259 -16.24 3.55 27.98
CA ASP A 259 -15.21 4.18 28.79
C ASP A 259 -14.74 5.49 28.12
N PHE A 260 -15.33 6.60 28.53
CA PHE A 260 -15.01 7.92 27.99
C PHE A 260 -13.55 8.36 28.26
N LYS A 261 -12.90 7.85 29.31
CA LYS A 261 -11.49 8.16 29.58
C LYS A 261 -10.59 7.43 28.59
N ALA A 262 -10.84 6.14 28.37
CA ALA A 262 -10.11 5.37 27.36
C ALA A 262 -10.30 5.96 25.96
N LEU A 263 -11.54 6.29 25.57
CA LEU A 263 -11.83 6.94 24.29
C LEU A 263 -11.13 8.29 24.14
N ALA A 264 -10.95 9.04 25.22
CA ALA A 264 -10.25 10.31 25.18
C ALA A 264 -8.73 10.19 24.94
N LEU A 265 -8.14 9.06 25.33
CA LEU A 265 -6.74 8.72 25.08
C LEU A 265 -6.55 8.11 23.68
N GLN A 266 -7.53 7.34 23.20
CA GLN A 266 -7.47 6.71 21.88
C GLN A 266 -7.75 7.67 20.73
N TYR A 267 -8.64 8.66 20.92
CA TYR A 267 -9.03 9.61 19.89
C TYR A 267 -8.79 11.01 20.41
N TYR A 268 -7.88 11.78 19.83
CA TYR A 268 -7.60 13.14 20.30
C TYR A 268 -7.19 14.05 19.16
N THR A 269 -7.06 15.34 19.46
CA THR A 269 -6.70 16.35 18.47
C THR A 269 -5.49 17.13 18.92
N GLU A 270 -4.59 17.43 17.99
CA GLU A 270 -3.49 18.38 18.14
C GLU A 270 -3.55 19.36 16.97
N ASP A 271 -3.79 20.63 17.26
CA ASP A 271 -4.08 21.66 16.25
C ASP A 271 -5.16 21.24 15.25
N ASP A 272 -4.78 21.05 13.98
CA ASP A 272 -5.63 20.64 12.87
C ASP A 272 -5.60 19.12 12.60
N LYS A 273 -4.89 18.34 13.42
CA LYS A 273 -4.79 16.88 13.28
C LYS A 273 -5.73 16.16 14.24
N VAL A 274 -6.37 15.12 13.74
CA VAL A 274 -7.04 14.08 14.53
C VAL A 274 -6.14 12.86 14.60
N MET A 275 -5.86 12.41 15.81
CA MET A 275 -5.05 11.23 16.08
C MET A 275 -5.91 10.10 16.63
N ILE A 276 -5.76 8.92 16.03
CA ILE A 276 -6.24 7.63 16.57
C ILE A 276 -5.03 6.83 17.00
N ARG A 277 -5.01 6.34 18.24
CA ARG A 277 -3.92 5.57 18.83
C ARG A 277 -4.44 4.33 19.55
N ASP A 278 -3.68 3.24 19.46
CA ASP A 278 -3.89 1.99 20.22
C ASP A 278 -5.33 1.46 20.18
N ARG A 279 -6.01 1.65 19.05
CA ARG A 279 -7.38 1.19 18.86
C ARG A 279 -7.34 -0.25 18.36
N VAL A 280 -7.68 -1.20 19.23
CA VAL A 280 -7.78 -2.61 18.86
C VAL A 280 -8.77 -2.78 17.71
N MET A 281 -8.34 -3.48 16.66
CA MET A 281 -9.21 -3.88 15.56
C MET A 281 -9.93 -5.18 15.90
N SER A 282 -11.24 -5.22 15.68
CA SER A 282 -11.98 -6.48 15.68
C SER A 282 -11.59 -7.33 14.47
N GLU A 283 -11.80 -8.64 14.55
CA GLU A 283 -11.56 -9.56 13.42
C GLU A 283 -12.37 -9.17 12.18
N SER A 284 -13.59 -8.66 12.34
CA SER A 284 -14.41 -8.17 11.23
C SER A 284 -13.82 -6.93 10.55
N GLU A 285 -13.26 -6.00 11.33
CA GLU A 285 -12.62 -4.80 10.78
C GLU A 285 -11.33 -5.16 10.07
N LEU A 286 -10.53 -6.05 10.66
CA LEU A 286 -9.31 -6.53 10.06
C LEU A 286 -9.60 -7.29 8.75
N ALA A 287 -10.60 -8.17 8.73
CA ALA A 287 -11.02 -8.88 7.51
C ALA A 287 -11.57 -7.94 6.43
N ALA A 288 -12.33 -6.91 6.81
CA ALA A 288 -12.83 -5.90 5.86
C ALA A 288 -11.69 -5.04 5.28
N PHE A 289 -10.68 -4.73 6.09
CA PHE A 289 -9.49 -4.01 5.64
C PHE A 289 -8.65 -4.92 4.73
N GLU A 290 -8.40 -6.17 5.10
CA GLU A 290 -7.75 -7.18 4.25
C GLU A 290 -8.42 -7.33 2.88
N LEU A 291 -9.75 -7.37 2.83
CA LEU A 291 -10.49 -7.48 1.58
C LEU A 291 -10.24 -6.28 0.67
N GLN A 292 -10.21 -5.07 1.22
CA GLN A 292 -9.92 -3.86 0.46
C GLN A 292 -8.47 -3.83 -0.03
N ILE A 293 -7.51 -4.26 0.80
CA ILE A 293 -6.10 -4.40 0.40
C ILE A 293 -5.95 -5.40 -0.75
N LYS A 294 -6.63 -6.55 -0.68
CA LYS A 294 -6.62 -7.57 -1.75
C LYS A 294 -7.22 -7.06 -3.04
N ALA A 295 -8.33 -6.33 -2.95
CA ALA A 295 -8.94 -5.70 -4.12
C ALA A 295 -7.97 -4.68 -4.73
N ALA A 296 -7.28 -3.89 -3.89
CA ALA A 296 -6.34 -2.86 -4.32
C ALA A 296 -5.10 -3.46 -5.00
N SER A 297 -4.54 -4.55 -4.48
CA SER A 297 -3.40 -5.23 -5.11
C SER A 297 -3.74 -5.87 -6.47
N GLY A 298 -5.00 -5.81 -6.91
CA GLY A 298 -5.51 -6.50 -8.08
C GLY A 298 -5.39 -8.02 -7.92
N SER A 299 -6.02 -8.78 -8.82
CA SER A 299 -5.85 -10.25 -8.90
C SER A 299 -4.43 -10.68 -9.34
N LEU A 300 -3.42 -9.82 -9.15
CA LEU A 300 -1.99 -10.16 -9.17
C LEU A 300 -1.59 -11.04 -7.97
N ILE A 301 -2.55 -11.35 -7.10
CA ILE A 301 -2.49 -12.18 -5.89
C ILE A 301 -3.53 -13.30 -5.98
#